data_AF-A0A6I5CUJ5-F1
#
_entry.id   AF-A0A6I5CUJ5-F1
#
_cell.length_a   1.000
_cell.length_b   1.000
_cell.length_c   1.000
_cell.angle_alpha   90.00
_cell.angle_beta   90.00
_cell.angle_gamma   90.00
#
_symmetry.space_group_name_H-M   'P 1'
#
loop_
_entity.id
_entity.type
_entity.pdbx_description
1 polymer ?
#
loop_
_entity_poly.entity_id
_entity_poly.type
_entity_poly.pdbx_seq_one_letter_code
_entity_poly.pdbx_strand_id
1 'polypeptide(L)' 'EPYAAALRAGPRPVVGRVEAGRCLLDLRAVPPEDDGPLAEAVRQADAVRRAAER' A
#
# COMPACT_ATOMS: atom_id res chain seq x y z
N GLU A 1 -3.36 -8.16 7.04
CA GLU A 1 -2.26 -8.24 6.06
C GLU A 1 -2.59 -8.03 4.57
N PRO A 2 -3.84 -8.12 4.05
CA PRO A 2 -4.06 -8.17 2.59
C PRO A 2 -3.59 -6.92 1.83
N TYR A 3 -3.57 -5.76 2.49
CA TYR A 3 -2.97 -4.55 1.93
C TYR A 3 -1.48 -4.70 1.58
N ALA A 4 -0.69 -5.40 2.39
CA ALA A 4 0.74 -5.54 2.14
C ALA A 4 1.01 -6.35 0.86
N ALA A 5 0.21 -7.39 0.60
CA ALA A 5 0.30 -8.16 -0.64
C ALA A 5 -0.13 -7.32 -1.85
N ALA A 6 -1.27 -6.64 -1.76
CA ALA A 6 -1.79 -5.80 -2.85
C ALA A 6 -0.84 -4.64 -3.21
N LEU A 7 -0.25 -3.97 -2.21
CA LEU A 7 0.72 -2.89 -2.40
C LEU A 7 2.01 -3.35 -3.07
N ARG A 8 2.49 -4.56 -2.74
CA ARG A 8 3.72 -5.12 -3.35
C ARG A 8 3.50 -5.57 -4.80
N ALA A 9 2.29 -5.99 -5.14
CA ALA A 9 1.94 -6.46 -6.49
C ALA A 9 1.48 -5.34 -7.44
N GLY A 10 1.31 -4.11 -6.94
CA GLY A 10 0.83 -2.98 -7.73
C GLY A 10 1.85 -2.48 -8.77
N PRO A 11 1.42 -1.63 -9.73
CA PRO A 11 2.28 -1.11 -10.80
C PRO A 11 3.48 -0.31 -10.29
N ARG A 12 3.32 0.36 -9.15
CA ARG A 12 4.42 0.93 -8.36
C ARG A 12 4.48 0.18 -7.03
N PRO A 13 5.38 -0.80 -6.87
CA PRO A 13 5.46 -1.59 -5.66
C PRO A 13 5.76 -0.74 -4.43
N VAL A 14 4.95 -0.88 -3.38
CA VAL A 14 5.17 -0.21 -2.09
C VAL A 14 5.39 -1.26 -1.01
N VAL A 15 6.44 -1.08 -0.22
CA VAL A 15 6.76 -1.96 0.91
C VAL A 15 6.44 -1.25 2.22
N GLY A 16 5.51 -1.83 2.96
CA GLY A 16 5.22 -1.46 4.34
C GLY A 16 5.65 -2.55 5.33
N ARG A 17 5.67 -2.20 6.61
CA ARG A 17 5.80 -3.16 7.71
C ARG A 17 4.45 -3.76 8.04
N VAL A 18 4.41 -5.06 8.34
CA VAL A 18 3.24 -5.65 9.00
C VAL A 18 3.46 -5.64 10.50
N GLU A 19 2.49 -5.12 11.25
CA GLU A 19 2.50 -5.13 12.70
C GLU A 19 1.08 -5.35 13.23
N ALA A 20 0.90 -6.32 14.13
CA ALA A 20 -0.39 -6.68 14.71
C ALA A 20 -1.51 -6.83 13.65
N GLY A 21 -1.20 -7.50 12.53
CA GLY A 21 -2.13 -7.75 11.43
C GLY A 21 -2.40 -6.54 10.50
N ARG A 22 -1.85 -5.36 10.81
CA ARG A 22 -1.99 -4.14 10.00
C ARG A 22 -0.77 -3.88 9.13
N CYS A 23 -0.97 -3.31 7.95
CA CYS A 23 0.11 -2.82 7.10
C CYS A 23 0.34 -1.34 7.41
N LEU A 24 1.55 -1.00 7.85
CA LEU A 24 1.98 0.34 8.21
C LEU A 24 2.98 0.86 7.19
N LEU A 25 2.81 2.11 6.78
CA LEU A 25 3.72 2.83 5.88
C LEU A 25 4.45 3.92 6.68
N ASP A 26 5.77 3.94 6.63
CA ASP A 26 6.57 5.02 7.22
C ASP A 26 6.76 6.12 6.17
N LEU A 27 6.03 7.22 6.30
CA LEU A 27 6.11 8.34 5.37
C LEU A 27 7.48 9.06 5.42
N ARG A 28 8.25 8.90 6.50
CA ARG A 28 9.60 9.49 6.59
C ARG A 28 10.60 8.78 5.68
N ALA A 29 10.31 7.56 5.25
CA ALA A 29 11.11 6.82 4.29
C ALA A 29 10.74 7.15 2.83
N VAL A 30 9.76 8.04 2.61
CA VAL A 30 9.25 8.41 1.30
C VAL A 30 9.63 9.86 0.99
N PRO A 31 10.27 10.13 -0.15
CA PRO A 31 10.51 11.51 -0.60
C PRO A 31 9.19 12.27 -0.78
N PRO A 32 9.07 13.56 -0.41
CA PRO A 32 7.83 14.30 -0.54
C PRO A 32 7.24 14.34 -1.96
N GLU A 33 8.09 14.29 -2.99
CA GLU A 33 7.67 14.20 -4.39
C GLU A 33 6.87 12.93 -4.73
N ASP A 34 6.99 11.88 -3.90
CA ASP A 34 6.29 10.61 -4.06
C ASP A 34 4.98 10.54 -3.26
N ASP A 35 4.58 11.58 -2.53
CA ASP A 35 3.31 11.59 -1.76
C ASP A 35 2.08 11.30 -2.65
N GLY A 36 2.02 11.95 -3.82
CA GLY A 36 0.93 11.75 -4.78
C GLY A 36 0.87 10.31 -5.30
N PRO A 37 1.97 9.78 -5.87
CA PRO A 37 2.05 8.39 -6.29
C PRO A 37 1.82 7.36 -5.18
N LEU A 38 2.33 7.61 -3.96
CA LEU A 38 2.09 6.73 -2.82
C LEU A 38 0.60 6.65 -2.50
N ALA A 39 -0.08 7.80 -2.46
CA ALA A 39 -1.51 7.86 -2.22
C ALA A 39 -2.31 7.13 -3.32
N GLU A 40 -1.85 7.18 -4.58
CA GLU A 40 -2.45 6.42 -5.67
C GLU A 40 -2.27 4.90 -5.49
N ALA A 41 -1.07 4.44 -5.17
CA ALA A 41 -0.80 3.03 -4.90
C ALA A 41 -1.68 2.49 -3.76
N VAL A 42 -1.89 3.28 -2.70
CA VAL A 42 -2.80 2.93 -1.59
C VAL A 42 -4.25 2.79 -2.05
N ARG A 43 -4.75 3.71 -2.88
CA ARG A 43 -6.11 3.63 -3.44
C ARG A 43 -6.28 2.41 -4.35
N GLN A 44 -5.29 2.10 -5.19
CA GLN A 44 -5.30 0.91 -6.04
C GLN A 44 -5.30 -0.38 -5.20
N ALA A 45 -4.49 -0.44 -4.14
CA ALA A 45 -4.46 -1.59 -3.24
C ALA A 45 -5.79 -1.78 -2.49
N ASP A 46 -6.49 -0.71 -2.10
CA ASP A 46 -7.84 -0.85 -1.51
C ASP A 46 -8.83 -1.42 -2.52
N ALA A 47 -8.80 -0.97 -3.78
CA ALA A 47 -9.66 -1.51 -4.83
C ALA A 47 -9.44 -3.02 -5.05
N VAL A 48 -8.17 -3.46 -5.09
CA VAL A 48 -7.80 -4.88 -5.19
C VAL A 48 -8.28 -5.67 -3.97
N ARG A 49 -8.01 -5.18 -2.75
CA ARG A 49 -8.45 -5.84 -1.51
C ARG A 49 -9.96 -6.01 -1.49
N ARG A 50 -10.72 -4.95 -1.80
CA ARG A 50 -12.19 -5.00 -1.85
C ARG A 50 -12.70 -5.93 -2.94
N ALA A 51 -11.98 -6.09 -4.04
CA ALA A 51 -12.35 -7.04 -5.08
C ALA A 51 -12.15 -8.49 -4.63
N ALA A 52 -11.13 -8.76 -3.83
CA ALA A 52 -10.85 -10.09 -3.28
C ALA A 52 -11.83 -10.50 -2.15
N GLU A 53 -12.56 -9.54 -1.57
CA GLU A 53 -13.56 -9.78 -0.51
C GLU A 53 -14.99 -9.92 -1.02
N ARG A 54 -15.22 -9.66 -2.32
CA ARG A 54 -16.51 -9.91 -3.00
C ARG A 54 -16.54 -11.33 -3.55
#